data_AF-A0A0K8Q5E4-F1
#
_entry.id   AF-A0A0K8Q5E4-F1
#
_cell.length_a   1.000
_cell.length_b   1.000
_cell.length_c   1.000
_cell.angle_alpha   90.00
_cell.angle_beta   90.00
_cell.angle_gamma   90.00
#
_symmetry.space_group_name_H-M   'P 1'
#
loop_
_entity.id
_entity.type
_entity.pdbx_description
1 polymer ?
#
loop_
_entity_poly.entity_id
_entity_poly.type
_entity_poly.pdbx_seq_one_letter_code
_entity_poly.pdbx_strand_id
1 'polypeptide(L)' 'MVEKENAAQKFMRATGRLRAIFGPANRSSLGHEMTQENKNLLAQREAESQQWETIRRADGSTYVVPKNPGDQSLR' A
#
# COMPACT_ATOMS: atom_id res chain seq x y z
N MET A 1 -26.51 -33.65 13.28
CA MET A 1 -26.19 -32.40 13.99
C MET A 1 -25.84 -31.37 12.93
N VAL A 2 -26.59 -30.28 12.81
CA VAL A 2 -26.32 -29.22 11.83
C VAL A 2 -25.43 -28.19 12.54
N GLU A 3 -24.14 -28.17 12.23
CA GLU A 3 -23.26 -27.08 12.68
C GLU A 3 -23.82 -25.77 12.13
N LYS A 4 -24.24 -24.87 13.02
CA LYS A 4 -24.63 -23.50 12.66
C LYS A 4 -23.45 -22.86 11.97
N GLU A 5 -23.55 -22.61 10.66
CA GLU A 5 -22.53 -21.88 9.90
C GLU A 5 -22.18 -20.57 10.65
N ASN A 6 -20.93 -20.45 11.08
CA ASN A 6 -20.42 -19.28 11.77
C ASN A 6 -20.36 -18.09 10.80
N ALA A 7 -20.58 -16.86 11.26
CA ALA A 7 -20.44 -15.64 10.47
C ALA A 7 -19.10 -15.57 9.72
N ALA A 8 -18.02 -16.09 10.33
CA ALA A 8 -16.71 -16.22 9.70
C ALA A 8 -16.73 -17.14 8.46
N GLN A 9 -17.42 -18.27 8.50
CA GLN A 9 -17.55 -19.18 7.35
C GLN A 9 -18.32 -18.54 6.19
N LYS A 10 -19.39 -17.79 6.51
CA LYS A 10 -20.15 -17.03 5.49
C LYS A 10 -19.29 -15.95 4.84
N PHE A 11 -18.49 -15.24 5.63
CA PHE A 11 -17.56 -14.22 5.13
C PHE A 11 -16.47 -14.83 4.22
N MET A 12 -15.85 -15.94 4.63
CA MET A 12 -14.85 -16.65 3.82
C MET A 12 -15.43 -17.13 2.50
N ARG A 13 -16.67 -17.64 2.50
CA ARG A 13 -17.36 -18.09 1.30
C ARG A 13 -17.71 -16.93 0.35
N ALA A 14 -18.17 -15.81 0.90
CA ALA A 14 -18.47 -14.61 0.11
C ALA A 14 -17.22 -14.02 -0.54
N THR A 15 -16.14 -13.85 0.22
CA THR A 15 -14.87 -13.33 -0.27
C THR A 15 -14.18 -14.28 -1.26
N GLY A 16 -14.29 -15.59 -1.05
CA GLY A 16 -13.84 -16.59 -2.03
C GLY A 16 -14.61 -16.54 -3.35
N ARG A 17 -15.93 -16.33 -3.31
CA ARG A 17 -16.78 -16.18 -4.51
C ARG A 17 -16.46 -14.90 -5.27
N LEU A 18 -16.17 -13.80 -4.57
CA LEU A 18 -15.69 -12.57 -5.19
C LEU A 18 -14.36 -12.79 -5.90
N ARG A 19 -13.40 -13.51 -5.30
CA ARG A 19 -12.14 -13.89 -5.97
C ARG A 19 -12.35 -14.76 -7.22
N ALA A 20 -13.39 -15.60 -7.25
CA ALA A 20 -13.70 -16.40 -8.43
C ALA A 20 -14.25 -15.56 -9.60
N ILE A 21 -14.92 -14.43 -9.31
CA ILE A 21 -15.49 -13.53 -10.33
C ILE A 21 -14.47 -12.49 -10.78
N PHE A 22 -13.77 -11.86 -9.84
CA PHE A 22 -12.77 -10.81 -10.12
C PHE A 22 -11.38 -11.36 -10.43
N GLY A 23 -11.20 -12.67 -10.34
CA GLY A 23 -9.90 -13.32 -10.49
C GLY A 23 -9.00 -13.14 -9.26
N PRO A 24 -7.86 -13.85 -9.21
CA PRO A 24 -6.82 -13.57 -8.22
C PRO A 24 -6.34 -12.12 -8.39
N ALA A 25 -6.05 -11.45 -7.27
CA ALA A 25 -5.37 -10.14 -7.30
C ALA A 25 -4.16 -10.22 -8.24
N ASN A 26 -3.95 -9.17 -9.05
CA ASN A 26 -2.96 -9.11 -10.11
C ASN A 26 -1.65 -9.79 -9.66
N ARG A 27 -1.37 -10.97 -10.23
CA ARG A 27 -0.12 -11.70 -10.05
C ARG A 27 0.84 -11.32 -11.19
N SER A 28 1.04 -10.03 -11.41
CA SER A 28 2.16 -9.60 -12.26
C SER A 28 3.43 -10.17 -11.63
N SER A 29 4.20 -10.95 -12.40
CA SER A 29 5.46 -11.46 -11.87
C SER A 29 6.32 -10.25 -11.47
N LEU A 30 6.87 -10.27 -10.26
CA LEU A 30 7.85 -9.27 -9.79
C LEU A 30 9.12 -9.25 -10.66
N GLY A 31 9.24 -10.15 -11.64
CA GLY A 31 10.37 -10.29 -12.56
C GLY A 31 10.06 -9.82 -13.98
N HIS A 32 9.19 -8.82 -14.18
CA HIS A 32 9.19 -8.09 -15.45
C HIS A 32 10.47 -7.26 -15.54
N GLU A 33 11.10 -7.24 -16.72
CA GLU A 33 12.25 -6.37 -16.94
C GLU A 33 11.87 -4.90 -16.69
N MET A 34 12.70 -4.20 -15.91
CA MET A 34 12.59 -2.75 -15.78
C MET A 34 12.91 -2.11 -17.13
N THR A 35 11.86 -1.85 -17.91
CA THR A 35 11.94 -1.01 -19.11
C THR A 35 12.51 0.35 -18.75
N GLN A 36 13.08 1.05 -19.74
CA GLN A 36 13.64 2.39 -19.50
C GLN A 36 12.58 3.36 -18.97
N GLU A 37 11.33 3.21 -19.42
CA GLU A 37 10.19 3.98 -18.92
C GLU A 37 9.91 3.69 -17.43
N ASN A 38 9.92 2.42 -17.03
CA ASN A 38 9.73 2.04 -15.62
C ASN A 38 10.86 2.54 -14.72
N LYS A 39 12.10 2.57 -15.22
CA LYS A 39 13.24 3.17 -14.50
C LYS A 39 13.05 4.66 -14.28
N ASN A 40 12.61 5.38 -15.32
CA ASN A 40 12.36 6.81 -15.24
C ASN A 40 11.20 7.11 -14.27
N LEU A 41 10.11 6.32 -14.33
CA LEU A 41 9.00 6.44 -13.41
C LEU A 41 9.43 6.15 -11.97
N LEU A 42 10.23 5.11 -11.74
CA LEU A 42 10.75 4.79 -10.41
C LEU A 42 11.59 5.93 -9.85
N ALA A 43 12.52 6.48 -10.65
CA ALA A 43 13.34 7.61 -10.23
C ALA A 43 12.51 8.85 -9.85
N GLN A 44 11.43 9.13 -10.60
CA GLN A 44 10.49 10.21 -10.25
C GLN A 44 9.78 9.92 -8.92
N ARG A 45 9.28 8.70 -8.72
CA ARG A 45 8.61 8.29 -7.48
C ARG A 45 9.55 8.33 -6.28
N GLU A 46 10.79 7.91 -6.45
CA GLU A 46 11.82 8.00 -5.41
C GLU A 46 12.08 9.47 -5.03
N ALA A 47 12.20 10.36 -6.01
CA ALA A 47 12.37 11.80 -5.78
C ALA A 47 11.16 12.43 -5.07
N GLU A 48 9.93 12.02 -5.42
CA GLU A 48 8.69 12.42 -4.72
C GLU A 48 8.65 11.90 -3.27
N SER A 49 9.10 10.67 -3.03
CA SER A 49 9.10 10.07 -1.70
C SER A 49 10.11 10.73 -0.74
N GLN A 50 11.23 11.24 -1.30
CA GLN A 50 12.28 11.88 -0.54
C GLN A 50 11.92 13.29 -0.03
N GLN A 51 10.73 13.79 -0.33
CA GLN A 51 10.22 15.09 0.13
C GLN A 51 9.92 15.10 1.65
N TRP A 52 9.88 13.93 2.30
CA TRP A 52 9.43 13.77 3.68
C TRP A 52 10.55 13.30 4.61
N GLU A 53 10.53 13.77 5.85
CA GLU A 53 11.42 13.34 6.93
C GLU A 53 10.60 12.94 8.16
N THR A 54 11.07 11.92 8.88
CA THR A 54 10.45 11.46 10.12
C THR A 54 11.18 12.05 11.32
N ILE A 55 10.48 12.84 12.13
CA ILE A 55 11.01 13.41 13.37
C ILE A 55 10.48 12.61 14.57
N ARG A 56 11.40 12.18 15.43
CA ARG A 56 11.10 11.57 16.73
C ARG A 56 11.31 12.61 17.82
N ARG A 57 10.29 12.88 18.63
CA ARG A 57 10.43 13.71 19.84
C ARG A 57 10.86 12.89 21.04
N ALA A 58 11.38 13.58 22.06
CA ALA A 58 11.80 13.00 23.33
C ALA A 58 10.65 12.33 24.11
N ASP A 59 9.40 12.72 23.84
CA ASP A 59 8.18 12.11 24.39
C ASP A 59 7.81 10.76 23.72
N GLY A 60 8.60 10.31 22.74
CA GLY A 60 8.38 9.07 22.00
C GLY A 60 7.46 9.21 20.78
N SER A 61 6.81 10.35 20.57
CA SER A 61 5.94 10.61 19.42
C SER A 61 6.71 10.74 18.10
N THR A 62 6.10 10.32 17.00
CA THR A 62 6.70 10.32 15.66
C THR A 62 5.82 11.09 14.69
N TYR A 63 6.41 12.04 13.98
CA TYR A 63 5.71 12.84 12.96
C TYR A 63 6.46 12.77 11.65
N VAL A 64 5.70 12.84 10.56
CA VAL A 64 6.23 13.04 9.22
C VAL A 64 6.10 14.51 8.89
N VAL A 65 7.20 15.15 8.50
CA VAL A 65 7.23 16.57 8.11
C VAL A 65 7.81 16.71 6.71
N PRO A 66 7.39 17.71 5.92
CA PRO A 66 8.06 18.01 4.67
C PRO A 66 9.47 18.52 4.96
N LYS A 67 10.45 18.08 4.16
CA LYS A 67 11.81 18.63 4.19
C LYS A 67 11.85 20.09 3.73
N ASN A 68 10.95 20.46 2.82
CA ASN A 68 10.79 21.84 2.41
C ASN A 68 9.95 22.60 3.46
N PRO A 69 10.52 23.56 4.20
CA PRO A 69 9.80 24.29 5.25
C PRO A 69 8.67 25.18 4.73
N GLY A 70 8.65 25.48 3.43
CA GLY A 70 7.56 26.21 2.76
C GLY A 70 6.43 25.32 2.24
N ASP A 71 6.59 24.00 2.28
CA ASP A 71 5.58 23.06 1.82
C ASP A 71 4.46 22.92 2.87
N GLN A 72 3.25 23.28 2.47
CA GLN A 72 2.05 23.27 3.32
C GLN A 72 1.11 22.10 3.02
N SER A 73 1.51 21.13 2.18
CA SER A 73 0.64 20.03 1.75
C SER A 73 0.18 19.08 2.86
N LEU A 74 0.79 19.14 4.06
CA LEU A 74 0.36 18.41 5.27
C LEU A 74 -0.40 19.25 6.30
N ARG A 75 -0.66 20.54 6.04
CA ARG A 75 -1.39 21.43 6.95
C ARG A 75 -2.90 21.45 6.69
#